data_AF-A0A8T7CKU3-F1
#
_entry.id   AF-A0A8T7CKU3-F1
#
_cell.length_a   1.000
_cell.length_b   1.000
_cell.length_c   1.000
_cell.angle_alpha   90.00
_cell.angle_beta   90.00
_cell.angle_gamma   90.00
#
_symmetry.space_group_name_H-M   'P 1'
#
loop_
_entity.id
_entity.type
_entity.pdbx_description
1 polymer ?
#
loop_
_entity_poly.entity_id
_entity_poly.type
_entity_poly.pdbx_seq_one_letter_code
_entity_poly.pdbx_strand_id
1 'polypeptide(L)' 'MTQLSEFLGNYRLRVETALDHWLPSAARSPERLHEAMRYITLGGGKRLRPVLV' A
#
# COMPACT_ATOMS: atom_id res chain seq x y z
N MET A 1 -19.76 15.58 -2.31
CA MET A 1 -18.63 14.78 -2.86
C MET A 1 -17.47 14.62 -1.87
N THR A 2 -17.35 15.46 -0.84
CA THR A 2 -16.25 15.47 0.15
C THR A 2 -16.18 14.24 1.05
N GLN A 3 -17.31 13.69 1.49
CA GLN A 3 -17.31 12.54 2.42
C GLN A 3 -16.75 11.26 1.77
N LEU A 4 -17.06 11.02 0.49
CA LEU A 4 -16.53 9.84 -0.21
C LEU A 4 -15.01 9.95 -0.40
N SER A 5 -14.50 11.13 -0.78
CA SER A 5 -13.05 11.32 -0.91
C SER A 5 -12.31 11.14 0.41
N GLU A 6 -12.89 11.61 1.52
CA GLU A 6 -12.31 11.46 2.85
C GLU A 6 -12.30 9.98 3.30
N PHE A 7 -13.41 9.28 3.11
CA PHE A 7 -13.51 7.84 3.35
C PHE A 7 -12.46 7.05 2.55
N LEU A 8 -12.35 7.31 1.24
CA LEU A 8 -11.36 6.66 0.38
C LEU A 8 -9.93 7.01 0.81
N GLY A 9 -9.68 8.24 1.25
CA GLY A 9 -8.39 8.66 1.80
C GLY A 9 -8.00 7.86 3.04
N ASN A 10 -8.92 7.71 3.99
CA ASN A 10 -8.68 6.96 5.23
C ASN A 10 -8.40 5.48 4.97
N TYR A 11 -9.18 4.84 4.07
CA TYR A 11 -8.93 3.45 3.69
C TYR A 11 -7.61 3.27 2.95
N ARG A 12 -7.28 4.20 2.05
CA ARG A 12 -6.01 4.18 1.34
C ARG A 12 -4.83 4.22 2.32
N LEU A 13 -4.85 5.13 3.30
CA LEU A 13 -3.80 5.23 4.32
C LEU A 13 -3.67 3.93 5.14
N ARG A 14 -4.81 3.37 5.57
CA ARG A 14 -4.84 2.11 6.34
C ARG A 14 -4.23 0.96 5.54
N VAL A 15 -4.55 0.86 4.25
CA VAL A 15 -4.03 -0.18 3.36
C VAL A 15 -2.54 0.02 3.07
N GLU A 16 -2.10 1.24 2.80
CA GLU A 16 -0.68 1.54 2.56
C GLU A 16 0.16 1.21 3.80
N THR A 17 -0.34 1.52 5.00
CA THR A 17 0.32 1.15 6.27
C THR A 17 0.40 -0.36 6.46
N ALA A 18 -0.69 -1.09 6.16
CA ALA A 18 -0.68 -2.55 6.26
C ALA A 18 0.27 -3.19 5.25
N LEU A 19 0.25 -2.74 3.99
CA LEU A 19 1.17 -3.23 2.95
C LEU A 19 2.62 -2.98 3.35
N ASP A 20 2.94 -1.78 3.84
CA ASP A 20 4.28 -1.42 4.29
C ASP A 20 4.80 -2.33 5.40
N HIS A 21 3.94 -2.62 6.38
CA HIS A 21 4.25 -3.49 7.52
C HIS A 21 4.51 -4.94 7.11
N TRP A 22 3.73 -5.48 6.17
CA TRP A 22 3.82 -6.89 5.76
C TRP A 22 4.90 -7.16 4.70
N LEU A 23 5.32 -6.13 3.96
CA LEU A 23 6.41 -6.28 3.00
C LEU A 23 7.76 -6.40 3.72
N PRO A 24 8.63 -7.33 3.29
CA PRO A 24 10.00 -7.38 3.80
C PRO A 24 10.71 -6.04 3.64
N SER A 25 11.67 -5.76 4.52
CA SER A 25 12.55 -4.59 4.36
C SER A 25 13.34 -4.70 3.06
N ALA A 26 13.46 -3.58 2.33
CA ALA A 26 14.30 -3.50 1.14
C ALA A 26 15.78 -3.81 1.43
N ALA A 27 16.23 -3.56 2.66
CA ALA A 27 17.61 -3.81 3.08
C ALA A 27 17.87 -5.27 3.50
N ARG A 28 16.85 -6.15 3.47
CA ARG A 28 17.01 -7.57 3.79
C ARG A 28 17.31 -8.34 2.51
N SER A 29 18.31 -9.21 2.53
CA SER A 29 18.56 -10.13 1.41
C SER A 29 17.35 -11.06 1.18
N PRO A 30 16.93 -11.30 -0.08
CA PRO A 30 17.45 -10.72 -1.32
C PRO A 30 16.94 -9.29 -1.61
N GLU A 31 17.84 -8.31 -1.56
CA GLU A 31 17.50 -6.88 -1.56
C GLU A 31 16.75 -6.45 -2.83
N ARG A 32 17.29 -6.79 -4.02
CA ARG A 32 16.68 -6.40 -5.31
C ARG A 32 15.25 -6.92 -5.48
N LEU A 33 14.96 -8.11 -4.96
CA LEU A 33 13.61 -8.67 -5.01
C LEU A 33 12.67 -7.88 -4.09
N HIS A 34 13.09 -7.64 -2.84
CA HIS A 34 12.27 -6.89 -1.89
C HIS A 34 12.06 -5.43 -2.32
N GLU A 35 13.08 -4.79 -2.89
CA GLU A 35 12.96 -3.47 -3.50
C GLU A 35 11.92 -3.47 -4.64
N ALA A 36 12.01 -4.43 -5.57
CA ALA A 36 11.06 -4.53 -6.68
C ALA A 36 9.62 -4.80 -6.20
N MET A 37 9.46 -5.66 -5.18
CA MET A 37 8.17 -5.89 -4.53
C MET A 37 7.62 -4.60 -3.95
N ARG A 38 8.39 -3.90 -3.11
CA ARG A 38 7.96 -2.65 -2.47
C ARG A 38 7.64 -1.57 -3.50
N TYR A 39 8.44 -1.45 -4.56
CA TYR A 39 8.20 -0.51 -5.65
C TYR A 39 6.82 -0.74 -6.31
N ILE A 40 6.52 -1.97 -6.74
CA ILE A 40 5.26 -2.25 -7.44
C ILE A 40 4.05 -2.17 -6.49
N THR A 41 4.20 -2.57 -5.23
CA THR A 41 3.08 -2.58 -4.28
C THR A 41 2.81 -1.23 -3.65
N LEU A 42 3.83 -0.44 -3.30
CA LEU A 42 3.71 0.84 -2.58
C LEU A 42 3.75 2.06 -3.52
N GLY A 43 4.07 1.90 -4.81
CA GLY A 43 4.13 2.97 -5.82
C GLY A 43 2.79 3.65 -6.17
N GLY A 44 1.78 3.54 -5.32
CA GLY A 44 0.46 4.15 -5.48
C GLY A 44 -0.60 3.24 -6.12
N GLY A 45 -1.77 3.80 -6.37
CA GLY A 45 -2.94 3.11 -6.92
C GLY A 45 -4.23 3.49 -6.21
N LYS A 46 -5.37 3.25 -6.84
CA LYS A 46 -6.70 3.62 -6.29
C LYS A 46 -7.10 2.81 -5.04
N ARG A 47 -6.43 1.68 -4.77
CA ARG A 47 -6.73 0.75 -3.67
C ARG A 47 -8.23 0.41 -3.56
N LEU A 48 -8.89 0.27 -4.71
CA LEU A 48 -10.34 0.08 -4.75
C LEU A 48 -10.77 -1.27 -4.17
N ARG A 49 -10.01 -2.36 -4.42
CA ARG A 49 -10.39 -3.70 -3.92
C ARG A 49 -10.43 -3.76 -2.38
N PRO A 50 -9.40 -3.25 -1.66
CA PRO A 50 -9.46 -3.19 -0.19
C PRO A 50 -10.56 -2.31 0.42
N VAL A 51 -11.18 -1.41 -0.35
CA VAL A 51 -12.30 -0.58 0.12
C VAL A 51 -13.62 -1.37 0.13
N LEU A 52 -13.68 -2.50 -0.57
CA LEU A 52 -14.89 -3.34 -0.71
C LEU A 52 -15.04 -4.40 0.38
N VAL A 53 -14.08 -4.49 1.31
CA VAL A 53 -14.03 -5.45 2.43
C VAL A 53 -13.94 -4.70 3.75
#